data_AF-A0A094HBS7-F1
#
_entry.id   AF-A0A094HBS7-F1
#
_cell.length_a   1.000
_cell.length_b   1.000
_cell.length_c   1.000
_cell.angle_alpha   90.00
_cell.angle_beta   90.00
_cell.angle_gamma   90.00
#
_symmetry.space_group_name_H-M   'P 1'
#
loop_
_entity.id
_entity.type
_entity.pdbx_description
1 polymer ?
#
loop_
_entity_poly.entity_id
_entity_poly.type
_entity_poly.pdbx_seq_one_letter_code
_entity_poly.pdbx_strand_id
1 'polypeptide(L)'
;MAEAAAAAPQTFDIPATYKAAVYDAPGTMSTKIETLDTPTPGPGEVLVRLTHSGVCHSDLGVMTNSWKGLPFPTQPGQVGGHEGVGIIHKLGPAAGPSNVKVGDRVGIKVCFPLPKPTKKPRLTPLSGSPTPAAPAPPAP
;
A
#
# COMPACT_ATOMS: atom_id res chain seq x y z
N MET A 1 17.39 -25.44 -6.13
CA MET A 1 16.79 -24.44 -5.23
C MET A 1 17.84 -23.36 -5.03
N ALA A 2 17.75 -22.24 -5.75
CA ALA A 2 18.71 -21.15 -5.60
C ALA A 2 18.32 -20.33 -4.36
N GLU A 3 19.18 -20.38 -3.34
CA GLU A 3 19.09 -19.53 -2.16
C GLU A 3 19.33 -18.09 -2.62
N ALA A 4 18.29 -17.24 -2.54
CA ALA A 4 18.44 -15.83 -2.86
C ALA A 4 19.41 -15.23 -1.85
N ALA A 5 20.63 -14.90 -2.31
CA ALA A 5 21.61 -14.19 -1.52
C ALA A 5 20.94 -12.96 -0.89
N ALA A 6 20.95 -12.87 0.45
CA ALA A 6 20.47 -11.71 1.16
C ALA A 6 21.29 -10.51 0.68
N ALA A 7 20.68 -9.64 -0.14
CA ALA A 7 21.29 -8.41 -0.58
C ALA A 7 21.71 -7.61 0.66
N ALA A 8 22.88 -6.97 0.60
CA ALA A 8 23.39 -6.13 1.68
C ALA A 8 22.30 -5.14 2.16
N PRO A 9 22.20 -4.88 3.48
CA PRO A 9 21.16 -4.02 4.01
C PRO A 9 21.26 -2.64 3.35
N GLN A 10 20.26 -2.30 2.53
CA GLN A 10 20.19 -0.99 1.91
C GLN A 10 19.84 0.04 2.98
N THR A 11 20.59 1.13 3.02
CA THR A 11 20.31 2.28 3.87
C THR A 11 19.89 3.45 2.99
N PHE A 12 18.81 4.12 3.39
CA PHE A 12 18.32 5.31 2.71
C PHE A 12 18.52 6.53 3.60
N ASP A 13 18.87 7.67 2.99
CA ASP A 13 18.77 8.96 3.65
C ASP A 13 17.28 9.37 3.72
N ILE A 14 16.76 9.46 4.94
CA ILE A 14 15.35 9.73 5.20
C ILE A 14 15.24 11.17 5.70
N PRO A 15 14.55 12.05 4.96
CA PRO A 15 14.41 13.45 5.38
C PRO A 15 13.60 13.55 6.66
N ALA A 16 13.93 14.53 7.50
CA ALA A 16 13.20 14.78 8.76
C ALA A 16 11.72 15.15 8.51
N THR A 17 11.41 15.72 7.34
CA THR A 17 10.06 16.13 6.98
C THR A 17 9.68 15.68 5.57
N TYR A 18 8.37 15.68 5.28
CA TYR A 18 7.81 15.38 3.97
C TYR A 18 6.61 16.30 3.67
N LYS A 19 6.24 16.40 2.39
CA LYS A 19 5.03 17.13 1.96
C LYS A 19 3.86 16.17 1.85
N ALA A 20 2.70 16.58 2.34
CA ALA A 20 1.47 15.81 2.27
C ALA A 20 0.31 16.69 1.83
N ALA A 21 -0.65 16.10 1.10
CA ALA A 21 -1.96 16.71 0.89
C ALA A 21 -2.86 16.35 2.07
N VAL A 22 -3.29 17.37 2.81
CA VAL A 22 -4.16 17.24 3.98
C VAL A 22 -5.53 17.82 3.70
N TYR A 23 -6.55 17.26 4.35
CA TYR A 23 -7.90 17.82 4.38
C TYR A 23 -7.95 18.98 5.39
N ASP A 24 -7.92 20.21 4.91
CA ASP A 24 -7.87 21.42 5.75
C ASP A 24 -9.28 21.85 6.23
N ALA A 25 -10.31 21.59 5.42
CA ALA A 25 -11.71 21.86 5.77
C ALA A 25 -12.64 20.67 5.44
N PRO A 26 -12.62 19.58 6.25
CA PRO A 26 -13.46 18.41 6.03
C PRO A 26 -14.96 18.74 5.94
N GLY A 27 -15.68 18.08 5.03
CA GLY A 27 -17.06 18.42 4.68
C GLY A 27 -17.18 19.32 3.44
N THR A 28 -16.07 19.87 2.98
CA THR A 28 -15.98 20.63 1.72
C THR A 28 -14.96 19.99 0.77
N MET A 29 -14.89 20.45 -0.48
CA MET A 29 -13.84 20.05 -1.40
C MET A 29 -12.62 20.97 -1.24
N SER A 30 -11.85 20.73 -0.18
CA SER A 30 -10.65 21.53 0.13
C SER A 30 -9.49 20.64 0.57
N THR A 31 -8.31 20.94 0.03
CA THR A 31 -7.05 20.31 0.41
C THR A 31 -5.94 21.34 0.43
N LYS A 32 -4.96 21.15 1.31
CA LYS A 32 -3.75 21.96 1.38
C LYS A 32 -2.51 21.08 1.36
N ILE A 33 -1.42 21.59 0.79
CA ILE A 33 -0.10 20.95 0.93
C ILE A 33 0.56 21.46 2.20
N GLU A 34 0.91 20.56 3.11
CA GLU A 34 1.62 20.87 4.34
C GLU A 34 2.92 20.07 4.45
N THR A 35 3.88 20.63 5.18
CA THR A 35 5.13 19.96 5.53
C THR A 35 4.94 19.33 6.92
N LEU A 36 5.08 18.01 7.00
CA LEU A 36 4.90 17.23 8.22
C LEU A 36 6.19 16.50 8.59
N ASP A 37 6.34 16.13 9.86
CA ASP A 37 7.48 15.33 10.33
C ASP A 37 7.38 13.90 9.84
N THR A 38 8.50 13.37 9.32
CA THR A 38 8.56 11.98 8.85
C THR A 38 8.42 11.02 10.03
N PRO A 39 7.42 10.12 10.02
CA PRO A 39 7.18 9.22 11.15
C PRO A 39 8.28 8.17 11.27
N THR A 40 8.53 7.71 12.50
CA THR A 40 9.33 6.52 12.75
C THR A 40 8.40 5.31 12.82
N PRO A 41 8.62 4.25 12.01
CA PRO A 41 7.75 3.07 12.03
C PRO A 41 7.87 2.32 13.36
N GLY A 42 6.73 2.05 13.98
CA GLY A 42 6.60 1.25 15.19
C GLY A 42 6.66 -0.26 14.92
N PRO A 43 6.39 -1.10 15.95
CA PRO A 43 6.46 -2.55 15.80
C PRO A 43 5.46 -3.09 14.75
N GLY A 44 5.95 -3.88 13.80
CA GLY A 44 5.15 -4.44 12.70
C GLY A 44 4.87 -3.46 11.55
N GLU A 45 5.36 -2.22 11.63
CA GLU A 45 5.14 -1.19 10.62
C GLU A 45 6.33 -1.05 9.67
N VAL A 46 6.10 -0.42 8.53
CA VAL A 46 7.13 -0.09 7.55
C VAL A 46 7.00 1.36 7.12
N LEU A 47 8.13 2.03 6.94
CA LEU A 47 8.18 3.36 6.32
C LEU A 47 8.41 3.20 4.83
N VAL A 48 7.46 3.69 4.04
CA VAL A 48 7.51 3.65 2.57
C VAL A 48 7.69 5.06 2.05
N ARG A 49 8.71 5.27 1.21
CA ARG A 49 8.80 6.46 0.38
C ARG A 49 7.86 6.29 -0.80
N LEU A 50 6.72 6.98 -0.75
CA LEU A 50 5.79 7.02 -1.87
C LEU A 50 6.43 7.71 -3.07
N THR A 51 6.24 7.12 -4.24
CA THR A 51 6.62 7.72 -5.53
C THR A 51 5.38 8.25 -6.25
N HIS A 52 4.25 7.56 -6.10
CA HIS A 52 2.97 7.89 -6.70
C HIS A 52 1.85 7.52 -5.74
N SER A 53 0.78 8.32 -5.75
CA SER A 53 -0.49 8.03 -5.11
C SER A 53 -1.59 8.04 -6.16
N GLY A 54 -2.51 7.10 -6.09
CA GLY A 54 -3.77 7.14 -6.83
C GLY A 54 -4.71 8.19 -6.25
N VAL A 55 -5.73 8.53 -7.04
CA VAL A 55 -6.87 9.36 -6.64
C VAL A 55 -8.13 8.61 -7.05
N CYS A 56 -9.00 8.34 -6.09
CA CYS A 56 -10.22 7.58 -6.26
C CYS A 56 -11.42 8.40 -5.79
N HIS A 57 -12.62 8.01 -6.24
CA HIS A 57 -13.86 8.68 -5.84
C HIS A 57 -14.12 8.57 -4.32
N SER A 58 -13.59 7.54 -3.66
CA SER A 58 -13.60 7.42 -2.21
C SER A 58 -12.82 8.53 -1.51
N ASP A 59 -11.74 9.07 -2.09
CA ASP A 59 -11.01 10.20 -1.49
C ASP A 59 -11.91 11.45 -1.40
N LEU A 60 -12.71 11.71 -2.44
CA LEU A 60 -13.74 12.75 -2.41
C LEU A 60 -14.76 12.48 -1.30
N GLY A 61 -15.24 11.24 -1.20
CA GLY A 61 -16.22 10.85 -0.18
C GLY A 61 -15.72 11.04 1.25
N VAL A 62 -14.45 10.71 1.50
CA VAL A 62 -13.77 10.93 2.77
C VAL A 62 -13.62 12.43 3.03
N MET A 63 -13.06 13.18 2.08
CA MET A 63 -12.82 14.63 2.19
C MET A 63 -14.12 15.41 2.52
N THR A 64 -15.22 15.08 1.85
CA THR A 64 -16.51 15.79 2.03
C THR A 64 -17.39 15.18 3.11
N ASN A 65 -16.91 14.23 3.92
CA ASN A 65 -17.72 13.49 4.90
C ASN A 65 -19.00 12.83 4.33
N SER A 66 -19.00 12.48 3.04
CA SER A 66 -20.14 11.81 2.39
C SER A 66 -20.01 10.28 2.40
N TRP A 67 -18.82 9.75 2.70
CA TRP A 67 -18.58 8.32 2.85
C TRP A 67 -19.10 7.79 4.19
N LYS A 68 -20.34 7.29 4.20
CA LYS A 68 -21.02 6.77 5.40
C LYS A 68 -20.40 5.50 6.02
N GLY A 69 -19.45 4.87 5.33
CA GLY A 69 -18.77 3.66 5.82
C GLY A 69 -17.61 3.94 6.80
N LEU A 70 -17.27 5.21 7.04
CA LEU A 70 -16.25 5.55 8.04
C LEU A 70 -16.85 5.49 9.45
N PRO A 71 -16.10 4.99 10.46
CA PRO A 71 -16.58 4.93 11.84
C PRO A 71 -16.72 6.31 12.48
N PHE A 72 -15.96 7.30 11.99
CA PHE A 72 -15.96 8.68 12.46
C PHE A 72 -15.80 9.65 11.27
N PRO A 73 -16.24 10.91 11.40
CA PRO A 73 -15.98 11.93 10.40
C PRO A 73 -14.47 12.16 10.18
N THR A 74 -14.11 12.58 8.99
CA THR A 74 -12.76 12.99 8.61
C THR A 74 -12.30 14.17 9.47
N GLN A 75 -11.10 14.05 10.03
CA GLN A 75 -10.55 15.06 10.92
C GLN A 75 -9.79 16.14 10.13
N PRO A 76 -9.79 17.41 10.58
CA PRO A 76 -8.93 18.44 10.01
C PRO A 76 -7.45 18.05 10.12
N GLY A 77 -6.69 18.29 9.06
CA GLY A 77 -5.26 17.93 8.98
C GLY A 77 -5.00 16.46 8.64
N GLN A 78 -6.03 15.64 8.44
CA GLN A 78 -5.85 14.25 8.02
C GLN A 78 -5.24 14.17 6.63
N VAL A 79 -4.17 13.37 6.47
CA VAL A 79 -3.53 13.09 5.19
C VAL A 79 -4.43 12.21 4.33
N GLY A 80 -4.65 12.60 3.07
CA GLY A 80 -5.46 11.86 2.12
C GLY A 80 -4.73 10.69 1.42
N GLY A 81 -5.47 9.96 0.59
CA GLY A 81 -4.94 8.87 -0.24
C GLY A 81 -4.96 7.51 0.46
N HIS A 82 -5.27 6.47 -0.32
CA HIS A 82 -5.33 5.08 0.15
C HIS A 82 -4.84 4.06 -0.89
N GLU A 83 -4.29 4.57 -2.00
CA GLU A 83 -3.76 3.82 -3.13
C GLU A 83 -2.41 4.40 -3.48
N GLY A 84 -1.34 3.62 -3.45
CA GLY A 84 -0.02 4.17 -3.71
C GLY A 84 1.03 3.13 -4.04
N VAL A 85 2.15 3.58 -4.59
CA VAL A 85 3.32 2.74 -4.84
C VAL A 85 4.59 3.45 -4.38
N GLY A 86 5.51 2.67 -3.81
CA GLY A 86 6.73 3.22 -3.25
C GLY A 86 7.79 2.17 -2.97
N ILE A 87 8.81 2.60 -2.24
CA ILE A 87 9.94 1.78 -1.84
C ILE A 87 10.01 1.76 -0.31
N ILE A 88 10.21 0.58 0.27
CA ILE A 88 10.44 0.45 1.72
C ILE A 88 11.79 1.09 2.05
N HIS A 89 11.75 2.15 2.85
CA HIS A 89 12.94 2.87 3.32
C HIS A 89 13.39 2.39 4.70
N LYS A 90 12.47 1.96 5.56
CA LYS A 90 12.79 1.49 6.91
C LYS A 90 11.75 0.47 7.39
N LEU A 91 12.22 -0.57 8.09
CA LEU A 91 11.37 -1.51 8.80
C LEU A 91 11.32 -1.13 10.28
N GLY A 92 10.13 -1.15 10.88
CA GLY A 92 9.97 -1.09 12.32
C GLY A 92 10.35 -2.42 12.99
N PRO A 93 10.45 -2.46 14.33
CA PRO A 93 10.72 -3.69 15.06
C PRO A 93 9.72 -4.80 14.68
N ALA A 94 10.16 -6.05 14.57
CA ALA A 94 9.29 -7.19 14.25
C ALA A 94 8.45 -7.07 12.95
N ALA A 95 8.77 -6.17 12.01
CA ALA A 95 8.15 -6.11 10.68
C ALA A 95 8.67 -7.20 9.71
N GLY A 96 9.80 -7.84 10.06
CA GLY A 96 10.50 -8.84 9.25
C GLY A 96 9.86 -10.24 9.02
N PRO A 97 8.84 -10.74 9.75
CA PRO A 97 8.28 -12.07 9.47
C PRO A 97 7.39 -12.13 8.22
N SER A 98 7.25 -11.03 7.45
CA SER A 98 6.26 -10.87 6.38
C SER A 98 6.81 -10.88 4.94
N ASN A 99 8.02 -11.39 4.71
CA ASN A 99 8.69 -11.48 3.39
C ASN A 99 9.03 -10.13 2.72
N VAL A 100 8.97 -9.00 3.43
CA VAL A 100 9.36 -7.68 2.90
C VAL A 100 10.70 -7.23 3.48
N LYS A 101 11.51 -6.56 2.66
CA LYS A 101 12.80 -5.97 3.05
C LYS A 101 12.96 -4.53 2.59
N VAL A 102 13.88 -3.81 3.22
CA VAL A 102 14.28 -2.47 2.79
C VAL A 102 14.76 -2.54 1.33
N GLY A 103 14.30 -1.58 0.50
CA GLY A 103 14.54 -1.55 -0.94
C GLY A 103 13.46 -2.23 -1.78
N ASP A 104 12.54 -2.98 -1.19
CA ASP A 104 11.43 -3.58 -1.95
C ASP A 104 10.47 -2.52 -2.48
N ARG A 105 10.01 -2.74 -3.71
CA ARG A 105 8.89 -1.99 -4.30
C ARG A 105 7.59 -2.56 -3.77
N VAL A 106 6.73 -1.71 -3.25
CA VAL A 106 5.45 -2.11 -2.64
C VAL A 106 4.29 -1.31 -3.19
N GLY A 107 3.13 -1.97 -3.27
CA GLY A 107 1.84 -1.36 -3.54
C GLY A 107 1.01 -1.30 -2.26
N ILE A 108 0.39 -0.14 -2.03
CA ILE A 108 -0.53 0.13 -0.94
C ILE A 108 -1.93 0.10 -1.54
N LYS A 109 -2.75 -0.79 -1.01
CA LYS A 109 -4.20 -0.80 -1.26
C LYS A 109 -4.91 -0.62 0.06
N VAL A 110 -6.07 0.03 0.04
CA VAL A 110 -6.97 0.01 1.19
C VAL A 110 -7.31 -1.44 1.52
N CYS A 111 -6.88 -1.88 2.71
CA CYS A 111 -7.33 -3.13 3.27
C CYS A 111 -8.33 -2.77 4.36
N PHE A 112 -9.61 -2.78 4.01
CA PHE A 112 -10.62 -2.96 5.03
C PHE A 112 -10.27 -4.22 5.82
N PRO A 113 -10.46 -4.25 7.15
CA PRO A 113 -10.33 -5.48 7.90
C PRO A 113 -11.39 -6.43 7.37
N LEU A 114 -10.99 -7.28 6.41
CA LEU A 114 -11.76 -8.47 6.12
C LEU A 114 -11.84 -9.24 7.43
N PRO A 115 -13.01 -9.78 7.80
CA PRO A 115 -13.06 -10.74 8.89
C PRO A 115 -11.97 -11.78 8.62
N LYS A 116 -11.14 -12.07 9.64
CA LYS A 116 -10.05 -13.04 9.52
C LYS A 116 -10.61 -14.27 8.81
N PRO A 117 -10.00 -14.73 7.70
CA PRO A 117 -10.51 -15.90 7.03
C PRO A 117 -10.54 -17.05 8.05
N THR A 118 -11.74 -17.51 8.40
CA THR A 118 -11.95 -18.60 9.37
C THR A 118 -11.45 -19.95 8.82
N LYS A 119 -11.08 -19.98 7.54
CA LYS A 119 -10.43 -21.10 6.88
C LYS A 119 -9.10 -20.64 6.30
N LYS A 120 -8.03 -21.38 6.63
CA LYS A 120 -6.71 -21.23 6.03
C LYS A 120 -6.89 -21.20 4.49
N PRO A 121 -6.35 -20.23 3.76
CA PRO A 121 -6.45 -20.24 2.30
C PRO A 121 -5.85 -21.56 1.81
N ARG A 122 -6.68 -22.40 1.21
CA ARG A 122 -6.21 -23.60 0.51
C ARG A 122 -5.52 -23.09 -0.74
N LEU A 123 -4.21 -22.91 -0.67
CA LEU A 123 -3.35 -22.86 -1.85
C LEU A 123 -3.43 -24.24 -2.50
N THR A 124 -4.44 -24.45 -3.34
CA THR A 124 -4.33 -25.51 -4.34
C THR A 124 -3.21 -25.08 -5.29
N PRO A 125 -2.13 -25.84 -5.44
CA PRO A 125 -1.24 -25.62 -6.56
C PRO A 125 -2.11 -25.67 -7.83
N LEU A 126 -1.99 -24.66 -8.69
CA LEU A 126 -2.51 -24.74 -10.06
C LEU A 126 -1.64 -25.75 -10.82
N SER A 127 -1.76 -27.04 -10.49
CA SER A 127 -1.25 -28.10 -11.35
C SER A 127 -2.25 -28.25 -12.49
N GLY A 128 -1.99 -27.53 -13.58
CA GLY A 128 -2.69 -27.67 -14.84
C GLY A 128 -3.50 -26.43 -15.22
N SER A 129 -2.82 -25.36 -15.64
CA SER A 129 -3.41 -24.56 -16.71
C SER A 129 -3.43 -25.45 -17.97
N PRO A 130 -4.57 -25.56 -18.69
CA PRO A 130 -4.55 -26.24 -19.98
C PRO A 130 -3.57 -25.50 -20.88
N THR A 131 -2.59 -26.21 -21.41
CA THR A 131 -1.75 -25.71 -22.50
C THR A 131 -2.69 -25.28 -23.64
N PRO A 132 -2.59 -24.06 -24.18
CA PRO A 132 -3.41 -23.70 -25.33
C PRO A 132 -3.12 -24.69 -26.47
N ALA A 133 -4.17 -25.25 -27.04
CA ALA A 133 -4.06 -26.15 -28.19
C ALA A 133 -3.35 -25.42 -29.34
N ALA A 134 -2.39 -26.10 -29.96
CA ALA A 134 -1.74 -25.59 -31.17
C ALA A 134 -2.80 -25.37 -32.27
N PRO A 135 -2.68 -24.29 -33.07
CA PRO A 135 -3.62 -24.03 -34.15
C PRO A 135 -3.58 -25.17 -35.19
N ALA A 136 -4.76 -25.57 -35.67
CA ALA A 136 -4.90 -26.60 -36.70
C ALA A 136 -4.18 -26.18 -37.99
N PRO A 137 -3.52 -27.12 -38.71
CA PRO A 137 -2.93 -26.83 -40.00
C PRO A 137 -4.03 -26.44 -41.02
N PRO A 138 -3.71 -25.57 -42.00
CA PRO A 138 -4.68 -25.17 -43.01
C PRO A 138 -5.11 -26.39 -43.85
N ALA A 139 -6.41 -26.43 -44.16
CA ALA A 139 -7.02 -27.43 -45.04
C ALA A 139 -6.43 -27.35 -46.46
N PRO A 140 -6.43 -28.47 -47.23
CA PRO A 140 -5.80 -28.55 -48.55
C PRO A 140 -6.41 -27.63 -49.60
#